data_AF-A0A661VVZ4-F1
#
_entry.id   AF-A0A661VVZ4-F1
#
_cell.length_a   1.000
_cell.length_b   1.000
_cell.length_c   1.000
_cell.angle_alpha   90.00
_cell.angle_beta   90.00
_cell.angle_gamma   90.00
#
_symmetry.space_group_name_H-M   'P 1'
#
loop_
_entity.id
_entity.type
_entity.pdbx_description
1 polymer ?
#
loop_
_entity_poly.entity_id
_entity_poly.type
_entity_poly.pdbx_seq_one_letter_code
_entity_poly.pdbx_strand_id
1 'polypeptide(L)'
;MLLIVPACDALPVAQAICQHFEEKMAADQRTMSAGVVVAGHHTPVYFLRRLAADLLKSAKRDGRGSTVDFLVLKGQGTRSAEQARERIEMGPETLILNHGPYTLEELDRLLKQVRRGKEAGFPRSQLHALRAALRQGRQASALAFLYQQARARDAVRNFLDDFAQRWSDQAKETPPWRESRVLRGGAKEYRTPWADLVDVWDFVK
;
A
#
# COMPACT_ATOMS: atom_id res chain seq x y z
N MET A 1 -20.62 -2.04 -9.88
CA MET A 1 -20.86 -3.08 -8.85
C MET A 1 -20.43 -2.51 -7.50
N LEU A 2 -21.21 -2.77 -6.44
CA LEU A 2 -20.86 -2.42 -5.05
C LEU A 2 -21.02 -3.70 -4.22
N LEU A 3 -20.02 -4.03 -3.42
CA LEU A 3 -20.00 -5.19 -2.54
C LEU A 3 -19.61 -4.75 -1.13
N ILE A 4 -20.23 -5.36 -0.12
CA ILE A 4 -19.86 -5.19 1.29
C ILE A 4 -19.47 -6.58 1.80
N VAL A 5 -18.25 -6.71 2.30
CA VAL A 5 -17.67 -7.97 2.75
C VAL A 5 -16.91 -7.76 4.06
N PRO A 6 -16.63 -8.82 4.83
CA PRO A 6 -15.74 -8.72 5.99
C PRO A 6 -14.37 -8.14 5.61
N ALA A 7 -13.78 -7.37 6.52
CA ALA A 7 -12.52 -6.66 6.25
C ALA A 7 -11.36 -7.58 5.84
N CYS A 8 -11.30 -8.81 6.38
CA CYS A 8 -10.27 -9.79 6.04
C CYS A 8 -10.37 -10.32 4.61
N ASP A 9 -11.55 -10.23 4.01
CA ASP A 9 -11.82 -10.77 2.68
C ASP A 9 -11.85 -9.66 1.61
N ALA A 10 -11.86 -8.39 2.02
CA ALA A 10 -12.03 -7.24 1.12
C ALA A 10 -11.00 -7.18 -0.01
N LEU A 11 -9.70 -7.27 0.30
CA LEU A 11 -8.64 -7.24 -0.71
C LEU A 11 -8.56 -8.54 -1.53
N PRO A 12 -8.59 -9.75 -0.92
CA PRO A 12 -8.63 -11.00 -1.68
C PRO A 12 -9.83 -11.09 -2.65
N VAL A 13 -11.02 -10.69 -2.22
CA VAL A 13 -12.23 -10.71 -3.06
C VAL A 13 -12.10 -9.71 -4.20
N ALA A 14 -11.64 -8.48 -3.93
CA ALA A 14 -11.43 -7.49 -4.98
C ALA A 14 -10.42 -7.98 -6.03
N GLN A 15 -9.29 -8.54 -5.58
CA GLN A 15 -8.28 -9.14 -6.45
C GLN A 15 -8.87 -10.27 -7.29
N ALA A 16 -9.58 -11.21 -6.67
CA ALA A 16 -10.16 -12.35 -7.35
C ALA A 16 -11.18 -11.93 -8.41
N ILE A 17 -12.06 -10.97 -8.11
CA ILE A 17 -13.04 -10.48 -9.08
C ILE A 17 -12.36 -9.82 -10.28
N CYS A 18 -11.38 -8.94 -10.03
CA CYS A 18 -10.62 -8.29 -11.09
C CYS A 18 -9.89 -9.31 -11.96
N GLN A 19 -9.24 -10.31 -11.34
CA GLN A 19 -8.53 -11.37 -12.03
C GLN A 19 -9.47 -12.21 -12.91
N HIS A 20 -10.57 -12.71 -12.35
CA HIS A 20 -11.52 -13.53 -13.11
C HIS A 20 -12.17 -12.74 -14.24
N PHE A 21 -12.42 -11.43 -14.05
CA PHE A 21 -12.94 -10.58 -15.12
C PHE A 21 -11.92 -10.45 -16.26
N GLU A 22 -10.67 -10.15 -15.94
CA GLU A 22 -9.60 -10.01 -16.94
C GLU A 22 -9.36 -11.31 -17.71
N GLU A 23 -9.35 -12.45 -17.02
CA GLU A 23 -9.22 -13.77 -17.65
C GLU A 23 -10.40 -14.08 -18.59
N LYS A 24 -11.64 -13.77 -18.18
CA LYS A 24 -12.84 -14.01 -18.99
C LYS A 24 -12.96 -13.06 -20.18
N MET A 25 -12.41 -11.87 -20.07
CA MET A 25 -12.48 -10.82 -21.09
C MET A 25 -11.15 -10.64 -21.83
N ALA A 26 -10.24 -11.62 -21.72
CA ALA A 26 -8.90 -11.57 -22.31
C ALA A 26 -8.95 -11.41 -23.84
N ALA A 27 -9.92 -12.05 -24.52
CA ALA A 27 -10.11 -11.92 -25.96
C ALA A 27 -10.44 -10.48 -26.39
N ASP A 28 -11.16 -9.74 -25.55
CA ASP A 28 -11.58 -8.36 -25.81
C ASP A 28 -10.60 -7.31 -25.21
N GLN A 29 -9.50 -7.78 -24.60
CA GLN A 29 -8.50 -6.95 -23.92
C GLN A 29 -9.12 -5.98 -22.90
N ARG A 30 -10.15 -6.44 -22.17
CA ARG A 30 -10.83 -5.61 -21.15
C ARG A 30 -10.30 -5.94 -19.75
N THR A 31 -10.09 -4.89 -18.99
CA THR A 31 -9.61 -4.97 -17.60
C THR A 31 -10.64 -4.42 -16.63
N MET A 32 -10.48 -4.73 -15.34
CA MET A 32 -11.35 -4.25 -14.28
C MET A 32 -10.53 -3.68 -13.13
N SER A 33 -10.80 -2.44 -12.76
CA SER A 33 -10.23 -1.82 -11.56
C SER A 33 -11.21 -1.87 -10.39
N ALA A 34 -10.69 -1.86 -9.16
CA ALA A 34 -11.49 -1.81 -7.94
C ALA A 34 -10.98 -0.72 -6.98
N GLY A 35 -11.92 -0.10 -6.26
CA GLY A 35 -11.64 0.77 -5.12
C GLY A 35 -12.16 0.12 -3.84
N VAL A 36 -11.30 -0.10 -2.85
CA VAL A 36 -11.61 -0.85 -1.61
C VAL A 36 -11.45 0.04 -0.39
N VAL A 37 -12.48 0.14 0.44
CA VAL A 37 -12.41 0.88 1.71
C VAL A 37 -12.67 -0.08 2.85
N VAL A 38 -11.77 -0.10 3.83
CA VAL A 38 -11.95 -0.78 5.11
C VAL A 38 -12.20 0.27 6.19
N ALA A 39 -13.24 0.09 6.99
CA ALA A 39 -13.65 1.06 7.99
C ALA A 39 -14.37 0.41 9.17
N GLY A 40 -14.47 1.14 10.29
CA GLY A 40 -15.28 0.73 11.44
C GLY A 40 -16.78 0.72 11.12
N HIS A 41 -17.53 -0.17 11.78
CA HIS A 41 -18.96 -0.42 11.57
C HIS A 41 -19.87 0.81 11.73
N HIS A 42 -19.43 1.82 12.47
CA HIS A 42 -20.16 3.08 12.69
C HIS A 42 -20.00 4.09 11.54
N THR A 43 -19.17 3.80 10.54
CA THR A 43 -18.89 4.72 9.43
C THR A 43 -20.08 4.74 8.45
N PRO A 44 -20.67 5.90 8.13
CA PRO A 44 -21.83 5.96 7.25
C PRO A 44 -21.59 5.38 5.85
N VAL A 45 -22.50 4.53 5.38
CA VAL A 45 -22.38 3.81 4.09
C VAL A 45 -22.23 4.76 2.89
N TYR A 46 -22.96 5.89 2.89
CA TYR A 46 -22.86 6.87 1.79
C TYR A 46 -21.45 7.45 1.66
N PHE A 47 -20.77 7.64 2.79
CA PHE A 47 -19.41 8.16 2.86
C PHE A 47 -18.40 7.12 2.38
N LEU A 48 -18.55 5.86 2.81
CA LEU A 48 -17.75 4.74 2.31
C LEU A 48 -17.89 4.56 0.79
N ARG A 49 -19.12 4.64 0.26
CA ARG A 49 -19.39 4.57 -1.18
C ARG A 49 -18.67 5.68 -1.94
N ARG A 50 -18.66 6.91 -1.39
CA ARG A 50 -17.95 8.04 -2.00
C ARG A 50 -16.44 7.78 -2.05
N LEU A 51 -15.85 7.36 -0.94
CA LEU A 51 -14.42 7.04 -0.88
C LEU A 51 -14.04 5.89 -1.82
N ALA A 52 -14.84 4.82 -1.86
CA ALA A 52 -14.61 3.70 -2.77
C ALA A 52 -14.66 4.14 -4.24
N ALA A 53 -15.57 5.07 -4.59
CA ALA A 53 -15.63 5.65 -5.93
C ALA A 53 -14.40 6.51 -6.26
N ASP A 54 -13.88 7.27 -5.29
CA ASP A 54 -12.66 8.06 -5.48
C ASP A 54 -11.43 7.16 -5.65
N LEU A 55 -11.30 6.09 -4.86
CA LEU A 55 -10.25 5.08 -5.02
C LEU A 55 -10.37 4.36 -6.38
N LEU A 56 -11.59 4.02 -6.81
CA LEU A 56 -11.82 3.43 -8.13
C LEU A 56 -11.36 4.37 -9.25
N LYS A 57 -11.61 5.68 -9.13
CA LYS A 57 -11.09 6.66 -10.10
C LYS A 57 -9.56 6.70 -10.08
N SER A 58 -8.94 6.62 -8.90
CA SER A 58 -7.48 6.56 -8.78
C SER A 58 -6.93 5.29 -9.43
N ALA A 59 -7.51 4.12 -9.14
CA ALA A 59 -7.11 2.84 -9.73
C ALA A 59 -7.13 2.88 -11.27
N LYS A 60 -8.19 3.46 -11.85
CA LYS A 60 -8.32 3.58 -13.31
C LYS A 60 -7.30 4.51 -13.96
N ARG A 61 -6.76 5.51 -13.24
CA ARG A 61 -5.77 6.46 -13.79
C ARG A 61 -4.40 5.83 -13.99
N ASP A 62 -4.11 4.74 -13.30
CA ASP A 62 -2.82 4.07 -13.35
C ASP A 62 -2.54 3.44 -14.73
N GLY A 63 -3.57 2.89 -15.38
CA GLY A 63 -3.50 2.43 -16.77
C GLY A 63 -2.67 1.17 -17.01
N ARG A 64 -2.08 0.54 -15.97
CA ARG A 64 -1.27 -0.69 -16.07
C ARG A 64 -2.09 -1.99 -16.05
N GLY A 65 -3.31 -1.95 -16.58
CA GLY A 65 -4.25 -3.08 -16.59
C GLY A 65 -5.23 -3.08 -15.42
N SER A 66 -5.58 -4.27 -14.90
CA SER A 66 -6.45 -4.37 -13.72
C SER A 66 -5.69 -3.94 -12.46
N THR A 67 -6.26 -2.98 -11.75
CA THR A 67 -5.63 -2.36 -10.60
C THR A 67 -6.61 -2.22 -9.44
N VAL A 68 -6.08 -2.35 -8.24
CA VAL A 68 -6.82 -2.15 -7.00
C VAL A 68 -6.18 -1.01 -6.24
N ASP A 69 -7.01 -0.06 -5.82
CA ASP A 69 -6.61 0.99 -4.90
C ASP A 69 -7.44 0.86 -3.62
N PHE A 70 -6.80 1.04 -2.47
CA PHE A 70 -7.45 0.79 -1.20
C PHE A 70 -7.10 1.80 -0.12
N LEU A 71 -7.96 1.86 0.89
CA LEU A 71 -7.77 2.69 2.07
C LEU A 71 -8.34 2.01 3.32
N VAL A 72 -7.56 2.04 4.40
CA VAL A 72 -8.01 1.64 5.74
C VAL A 72 -8.24 2.88 6.58
N LEU A 73 -9.49 3.17 6.93
CA LEU A 73 -9.85 4.31 7.76
C LEU A 73 -9.58 4.04 9.24
N LYS A 74 -8.80 4.93 9.87
CA LYS A 74 -8.45 4.85 11.30
C LYS A 74 -9.23 5.81 12.20
N GLY A 75 -10.05 6.70 11.62
CA GLY A 75 -10.82 7.68 12.35
C GLY A 75 -11.73 8.50 11.44
N GLN A 76 -12.51 9.41 12.03
CA GLN A 76 -13.59 10.13 11.34
C GLN A 76 -13.16 11.44 10.64
N GLY A 77 -11.87 11.82 10.72
CA GLY A 77 -11.37 13.09 10.16
C GLY A 77 -11.10 13.09 8.65
N THR A 78 -10.99 11.92 8.02
CA THR A 78 -10.70 11.80 6.58
C THR A 78 -11.90 12.27 5.76
N ARG A 79 -11.72 13.18 4.80
CA ARG A 79 -12.84 13.64 3.93
C ARG A 79 -12.77 13.09 2.50
N SER A 80 -11.59 12.74 2.00
CA SER A 80 -11.39 12.14 0.68
C SER A 80 -10.28 11.09 0.71
N ALA A 81 -10.22 10.23 -0.31
CA ALA A 81 -9.14 9.26 -0.47
C ALA A 81 -7.77 9.93 -0.61
N GLU A 82 -7.71 11.07 -1.30
CA GLU A 82 -6.49 11.87 -1.46
C GLU A 82 -5.99 12.44 -0.13
N GLN A 83 -6.88 12.99 0.70
CA GLN A 83 -6.52 13.47 2.04
C GLN A 83 -6.10 12.35 2.98
N ALA A 84 -6.54 11.12 2.72
CA ALA A 84 -6.15 9.96 3.50
C ALA A 84 -4.71 9.52 3.19
N ARG A 85 -4.19 9.86 2.00
CA ARG A 85 -2.81 9.58 1.63
C ARG A 85 -1.91 10.64 2.23
N GLU A 86 -1.09 10.22 3.17
CA GLU A 86 -0.18 11.14 3.84
C GLU A 86 0.94 11.56 2.88
N ARG A 87 1.03 12.87 2.65
CA ARG A 87 2.03 13.52 1.79
C ARG A 87 2.85 14.48 2.63
N ILE A 88 4.17 14.35 2.54
CA ILE A 88 5.13 15.18 3.28
C ILE A 88 6.05 15.85 2.26
N GLU A 89 6.07 17.17 2.27
CA GLU A 89 7.03 17.96 1.47
C GLU A 89 8.28 18.22 2.30
N MET A 90 9.44 17.85 1.78
CA MET A 90 10.74 18.08 2.41
C MET A 90 11.71 18.66 1.38
N GLY A 91 11.74 19.99 1.28
CA GLY A 91 12.58 20.69 0.28
C GLY A 91 12.18 20.27 -1.15
N PRO A 92 13.10 19.73 -1.97
CA PRO A 92 12.79 19.26 -3.32
C PRO A 92 12.16 17.86 -3.37
N GLU A 93 11.91 17.22 -2.22
CA GLU A 93 11.36 15.87 -2.14
C GLU A 93 9.89 15.89 -1.71
N THR A 94 9.06 15.13 -2.40
CA THR A 94 7.71 14.80 -1.98
C THR A 94 7.67 13.33 -1.55
N LEU A 95 7.35 13.07 -0.29
CA LEU A 95 7.17 11.71 0.24
C LEU A 95 5.68 11.38 0.33
N ILE A 96 5.27 10.29 -0.31
CA ILE A 96 3.90 9.75 -0.21
C ILE A 96 3.97 8.44 0.54
N LEU A 97 3.33 8.37 1.70
CA LEU A 97 3.47 7.23 2.61
C LEU A 97 2.68 6.00 2.19
N ASN A 98 1.83 6.12 1.17
CA ASN A 98 1.07 5.04 0.57
C ASN A 98 1.54 4.79 -0.86
N HIS A 99 1.56 3.53 -1.30
CA HIS A 99 1.98 3.18 -2.66
C HIS A 99 0.85 3.40 -3.67
N GLY A 100 -0.38 3.00 -3.31
CA GLY A 100 -1.51 2.76 -4.23
C GLY A 100 -1.68 3.76 -5.40
N PRO A 101 -2.14 3.29 -6.57
CA PRO A 101 -2.75 1.96 -6.84
C PRO A 101 -1.78 0.78 -6.99
N TYR A 102 -2.30 -0.44 -6.88
CA TYR A 102 -1.57 -1.72 -7.04
C TYR A 102 -2.09 -2.49 -8.26
N THR A 103 -1.22 -3.06 -9.09
CA THR A 103 -1.63 -4.12 -10.02
C THR A 103 -2.05 -5.37 -9.26
N LEU A 104 -2.71 -6.33 -9.93
CA LEU A 104 -3.08 -7.61 -9.29
C LEU A 104 -1.84 -8.36 -8.75
N GLU A 105 -0.72 -8.31 -9.47
CA GLU A 105 0.53 -8.92 -9.03
C GLU A 105 1.16 -8.18 -7.84
N GLU A 106 1.15 -6.85 -7.86
CA GLU A 106 1.66 -6.04 -6.75
C GLU A 106 0.81 -6.23 -5.49
N LEU A 107 -0.52 -6.33 -5.63
CA LEU A 107 -1.42 -6.59 -4.51
C LEU A 107 -1.19 -7.99 -3.93
N ASP A 108 -1.09 -9.03 -4.76
CA ASP A 108 -0.74 -10.39 -4.31
C ASP A 108 0.57 -10.40 -3.53
N ARG A 109 1.58 -9.70 -4.07
CA ARG A 109 2.90 -9.54 -3.46
C ARG A 109 2.82 -8.86 -2.10
N LEU A 110 2.02 -7.81 -1.95
CA LEU A 110 1.79 -7.12 -0.68
C LEU A 110 1.14 -8.06 0.34
N LEU A 111 0.08 -8.78 -0.05
CA LEU A 111 -0.64 -9.69 0.85
C LEU A 111 0.26 -10.86 1.30
N LYS A 112 1.05 -11.43 0.40
CA LYS A 112 2.06 -12.45 0.73
C LYS A 112 3.13 -11.91 1.67
N GLN A 113 3.55 -10.66 1.52
CA GLN A 113 4.51 -10.05 2.44
C GLN A 113 3.98 -9.91 3.86
N VAL A 114 2.72 -9.54 4.00
CA VAL A 114 2.08 -9.46 5.32
C VAL A 114 2.08 -10.84 6.00
N ARG A 115 1.72 -11.91 5.26
CA ARG A 115 1.76 -13.29 5.78
C ARG A 115 3.16 -13.70 6.22
N ARG A 116 4.17 -13.47 5.37
CA ARG A 116 5.57 -13.78 5.70
C ARG A 116 6.08 -13.02 6.92
N GLY A 117 5.73 -11.74 7.05
CA GLY A 117 6.09 -10.94 8.22
C GLY A 117 5.46 -11.51 9.50
N LYS A 118 4.23 -12.01 9.44
CA LYS A 118 3.57 -12.67 10.57
C LYS A 118 4.21 -14.00 10.91
N GLU A 119 4.48 -14.85 9.91
CA GLU A 119 5.17 -16.14 10.07
C GLU A 119 6.58 -15.98 10.66
N ALA A 120 7.30 -14.92 10.25
CA ALA A 120 8.60 -14.56 10.80
C ALA A 120 8.53 -14.03 12.26
N GLY A 121 7.34 -13.81 12.81
CA GLY A 121 7.15 -13.27 14.15
C GLY A 121 7.52 -11.79 14.27
N PHE A 122 7.33 -11.00 13.20
CA PHE A 122 7.70 -9.58 13.22
C PHE A 122 6.92 -8.80 14.29
N PRO A 123 7.58 -8.12 15.25
CA PRO A 123 6.88 -7.45 16.34
C PRO A 123 6.01 -6.28 15.86
N ARG A 124 4.73 -6.23 16.28
CA ARG A 124 3.83 -5.10 15.98
C ARG A 124 4.39 -3.75 16.41
N SER A 125 5.08 -3.69 17.54
CA SER A 125 5.73 -2.46 18.01
C SER A 125 6.78 -1.94 17.02
N GLN A 126 7.59 -2.83 16.45
CA GLN A 126 8.59 -2.47 15.44
C GLN A 126 7.94 -2.08 14.10
N LEU A 127 6.87 -2.76 13.71
CA LEU A 127 6.06 -2.41 12.53
C LEU A 127 5.56 -0.97 12.58
N HIS A 128 4.95 -0.59 13.71
CA HIS A 128 4.47 0.77 13.93
C HIS A 128 5.60 1.77 14.12
N ALA A 129 6.72 1.39 14.75
CA ALA A 129 7.90 2.24 14.88
C ALA A 129 8.48 2.61 13.51
N LEU A 130 8.62 1.66 12.59
CA LEU A 130 9.07 1.91 11.23
C LEU A 130 8.09 2.80 10.46
N ARG A 131 6.77 2.61 10.63
CA ARG A 131 5.78 3.54 10.07
C ARG A 131 5.92 4.96 10.62
N ALA A 132 6.16 5.11 11.93
CA ALA A 132 6.36 6.42 12.52
C ALA A 132 7.62 7.10 11.96
N ALA A 133 8.70 6.33 11.75
CA ALA A 133 9.94 6.83 11.16
C ALA A 133 9.73 7.41 9.75
N LEU A 134 8.80 6.88 8.95
CA LEU A 134 8.47 7.43 7.62
C LEU A 134 8.14 8.93 7.65
N ARG A 135 7.55 9.42 8.75
CA ARG A 135 7.18 10.84 8.93
C ARG A 135 8.36 11.74 9.23
N GLN A 136 9.49 11.17 9.65
CA GLN A 136 10.70 11.91 9.98
C GLN A 136 11.55 12.22 8.74
N GLY A 137 11.10 11.78 7.56
CA GLY A 137 11.78 12.00 6.28
C GLY A 137 12.45 10.75 5.74
N ARG A 138 12.92 10.86 4.49
CA ARG A 138 13.43 9.73 3.70
C ARG A 138 14.68 9.09 4.33
N GLN A 139 15.67 9.92 4.67
CA GLN A 139 16.93 9.44 5.25
C GLN A 139 16.75 8.86 6.66
N ALA A 140 15.96 9.51 7.52
CA ALA A 140 15.71 9.05 8.88
C ALA A 140 14.99 7.68 8.90
N SER A 141 13.97 7.52 8.04
CA SER A 141 13.26 6.25 7.90
C SER A 141 14.09 5.14 7.26
N ALA A 142 14.92 5.48 6.27
CA ALA A 142 15.86 4.54 5.66
C ALA A 142 16.86 4.01 6.69
N LEU A 143 17.45 4.91 7.49
CA LEU A 143 18.34 4.52 8.59
C LEU A 143 17.63 3.63 9.61
N ALA A 144 16.40 3.98 10.00
CA ALA A 144 15.61 3.17 10.94
C ALA A 144 15.34 1.76 10.37
N PHE A 145 15.02 1.65 9.07
CA PHE A 145 14.80 0.36 8.41
C PHE A 145 16.06 -0.49 8.40
N LEU A 146 17.19 0.07 7.93
CA LEU A 146 18.47 -0.63 7.88
C LEU A 146 18.95 -1.06 9.28
N TYR A 147 18.72 -0.22 10.29
CA TYR A 147 19.05 -0.55 11.68
C TYR A 147 18.25 -1.75 12.20
N GLN A 148 16.94 -1.79 11.92
CA GLN A 148 16.10 -2.94 12.28
C GLN A 148 16.55 -4.21 11.54
N GLN A 149 16.84 -4.10 10.24
CA GLN A 149 17.36 -5.19 9.43
C GLN A 149 18.70 -5.71 9.98
N ALA A 150 19.63 -4.82 10.35
CA ALA A 150 20.93 -5.18 10.89
C ALA A 150 20.85 -5.92 12.23
N ARG A 151 19.86 -5.62 13.08
CA ARG A 151 19.66 -6.25 14.40
C ARG A 151 18.69 -7.43 14.41
N ALA A 152 18.02 -7.70 13.28
CA ALA A 152 17.04 -8.76 13.17
C ALA A 152 17.67 -10.16 13.27
N ARG A 153 16.91 -11.10 13.82
CA ARG A 153 17.17 -12.54 13.70
C ARG A 153 16.83 -13.02 12.29
N ASP A 154 17.36 -14.17 11.88
CA ASP A 154 17.33 -14.66 10.49
C ASP A 154 15.93 -14.62 9.85
N ALA A 155 14.89 -15.10 10.52
CA ALA A 155 13.53 -15.09 9.96
C ALA A 155 13.02 -13.67 9.67
N VAL A 156 13.20 -12.73 10.60
CA VAL A 156 12.80 -11.33 10.44
C VAL A 156 13.69 -10.62 9.42
N ARG A 157 14.99 -10.90 9.43
CA ARG A 157 15.94 -10.36 8.46
C ARG A 157 15.54 -10.77 7.04
N ASN A 158 15.26 -12.05 6.82
CA ASN A 158 14.80 -12.57 5.53
C ASN A 158 13.51 -11.90 5.07
N PHE A 159 12.58 -11.60 5.98
CA PHE A 159 11.38 -10.82 5.66
C PHE A 159 11.72 -9.38 5.21
N LEU A 160 12.58 -8.68 5.95
CA LEU A 160 12.98 -7.31 5.62
C LEU A 160 13.80 -7.24 4.33
N ASP A 161 14.69 -8.21 4.10
CA ASP A 161 15.50 -8.34 2.89
C ASP A 161 14.60 -8.56 1.67
N ASP A 162 13.65 -9.50 1.77
CA ASP A 162 12.71 -9.77 0.69
C ASP A 162 11.76 -8.57 0.45
N PHE A 163 11.36 -7.84 1.50
CA PHE A 163 10.63 -6.59 1.33
C PHE A 163 11.45 -5.57 0.54
N ALA A 164 12.71 -5.37 0.95
CA ALA A 164 13.62 -4.43 0.31
C ALA A 164 13.85 -4.77 -1.16
N GLN A 165 14.10 -6.05 -1.49
CA GLN A 165 14.31 -6.51 -2.87
C GLN A 165 13.08 -6.34 -3.76
N ARG A 166 11.87 -6.53 -3.22
CA ARG A 166 10.62 -6.46 -4.00
C ARG A 166 10.12 -5.04 -4.23
N TRP A 167 10.39 -4.15 -3.28
CA TRP A 167 9.76 -2.83 -3.23
C TRP A 167 10.72 -1.67 -3.38
N SER A 168 12.02 -1.86 -3.17
CA SER A 168 13.04 -0.83 -3.37
C SER A 168 13.99 -1.25 -4.50
N ASP A 169 14.25 -0.32 -5.43
CA ASP A 169 15.37 -0.50 -6.37
C ASP A 169 16.65 -0.11 -5.62
N GLN A 170 17.29 -1.09 -4.99
CA GLN A 170 18.43 -0.85 -4.10
C GLN A 170 19.64 -0.20 -4.81
N ALA A 171 19.69 -0.26 -6.15
CA ALA A 171 20.71 0.45 -6.92
C ALA A 171 20.47 1.96 -6.97
N LYS A 172 19.23 2.41 -6.73
CA LYS A 172 18.80 3.81 -6.85
C LYS A 172 18.36 4.42 -5.53
N GLU A 173 17.84 3.62 -4.61
CA GLU A 173 17.23 4.13 -3.38
C GLU A 173 17.44 3.18 -2.19
N THR A 174 17.40 3.73 -0.98
CA THR A 174 17.47 2.94 0.25
C THR A 174 16.06 2.51 0.69
N PRO A 175 15.86 1.23 1.05
CA PRO A 175 14.59 0.77 1.63
C PRO A 175 14.17 1.63 2.82
N PRO A 176 12.87 1.88 3.05
CA PRO A 176 11.73 1.24 2.40
C PRO A 176 11.18 2.03 1.19
N TRP A 177 11.95 2.95 0.61
CA TRP A 177 11.48 3.87 -0.42
C TRP A 177 11.72 3.37 -1.84
N ARG A 178 10.91 3.89 -2.75
CA ARG A 178 11.05 3.80 -4.21
C ARG A 178 10.83 5.16 -4.82
N GLU A 179 11.69 5.55 -5.76
CA GLU A 179 11.45 6.71 -6.61
C GLU A 179 10.25 6.41 -7.54
N SER A 180 9.22 7.24 -7.48
CA SER A 180 8.00 7.07 -8.27
C SER A 180 8.07 7.86 -9.58
N ARG A 181 8.36 9.16 -9.50
CA ARG A 181 8.49 10.04 -10.67
C ARG A 181 9.22 11.34 -10.33
N VAL A 182 9.73 11.98 -11.36
CA VAL A 182 10.24 13.37 -11.28
C VAL A 182 9.10 14.33 -11.61
N LEU A 183 8.85 15.28 -10.71
CA LEU A 183 7.85 16.33 -10.82
C LEU A 183 8.40 17.51 -11.64
N ARG A 184 7.48 18.39 -12.09
CA ARG A 184 7.87 19.64 -12.75
C ARG A 184 8.74 20.48 -11.81
N GLY A 185 9.88 20.94 -12.31
CA GLY A 185 10.87 21.67 -11.50
C GLY A 185 11.96 20.80 -10.89
N GLY A 186 12.04 19.52 -11.25
CA GLY A 186 13.13 18.62 -10.83
C GLY A 186 12.94 17.99 -9.44
N ALA A 187 11.86 18.32 -8.74
CA ALA A 187 11.49 17.68 -7.49
C ALA A 187 11.20 16.18 -7.70
N LYS A 188 11.54 15.34 -6.72
CA LYS A 188 11.35 13.89 -6.82
C LYS A 188 10.23 13.41 -5.90
N GLU A 189 9.34 12.58 -6.43
CA GLU A 189 8.28 11.92 -5.67
C GLU A 189 8.74 10.52 -5.26
N TYR A 190 8.71 10.23 -3.97
CA TYR A 190 9.03 8.93 -3.40
C TYR A 190 7.80 8.29 -2.78
N ARG A 191 7.69 6.97 -2.92
CA ARG A 191 6.59 6.17 -2.38
C ARG A 191 7.12 5.00 -1.59
N THR A 192 6.31 4.51 -0.66
CA THR A 192 6.59 3.27 0.06
C THR A 192 5.31 2.46 0.28
N PRO A 193 5.34 1.13 0.06
CA PRO A 193 4.24 0.25 0.43
C PRO A 193 4.30 -0.15 1.92
N TRP A 194 5.27 0.33 2.69
CA TRP A 194 5.39 -0.06 4.10
C TRP A 194 4.18 0.39 4.94
N ALA A 195 3.66 1.61 4.74
CA ALA A 195 2.50 2.05 5.50
C ALA A 195 1.24 1.25 5.11
N ASP A 196 1.10 0.92 3.83
CA ASP A 196 0.03 0.07 3.31
C ASP A 196 0.10 -1.34 3.92
N LEU A 197 1.30 -1.93 4.00
CA LEU A 197 1.56 -3.21 4.68
C LEU A 197 1.12 -3.14 6.16
N VAL A 198 1.46 -2.06 6.86
CA VAL A 198 1.03 -1.84 8.25
C VAL A 198 -0.50 -1.71 8.34
N ASP A 199 -1.13 -1.04 7.37
CA ASP A 199 -2.58 -0.83 7.34
C ASP A 199 -3.36 -2.12 7.14
N VAL A 200 -2.85 -3.04 6.32
CA VAL A 200 -3.51 -4.32 6.07
C VAL A 200 -3.12 -5.42 7.07
N TRP A 201 -2.16 -5.14 7.96
CA TRP A 201 -1.56 -6.14 8.85
C TRP A 201 -2.59 -6.93 9.66
N ASP A 202 -3.60 -6.26 10.22
CA ASP A 202 -4.61 -6.92 11.06
C ASP A 202 -5.72 -7.62 10.26
N PHE A 203 -5.79 -7.42 8.95
CA PHE A 203 -6.86 -7.95 8.09
C PHE A 203 -6.42 -9.14 7.25
N VAL A 204 -5.13 -9.23 6.90
CA VAL A 204 -4.59 -10.43 6.23
C VAL A 204 -4.46 -11.55 7.26
N LYS A 205 -5.00 -12.73 6.99
CA LYS A 205 -4.78 -13.92 7.84
C LYS A 205 -3.41 -14.51 7.57
#